data_AF-A0A2A9LZW8-F1
#
_entry.id   AF-A0A2A9LZW8-F1
#
_cell.length_a   1.000
_cell.length_b   1.000
_cell.length_c   1.000
_cell.angle_alpha   90.00
_cell.angle_beta   90.00
_cell.angle_gamma   90.00
#
_symmetry.space_group_name_H-M   'P 1'
#
loop_
_entity.id
_entity.type
_entity.pdbx_description
1 polymer ?
#
loop_
_entity_poly.entity_id
_entity_poly.type
_entity_poly.pdbx_seq_one_letter_code
_entity_poly.pdbx_strand_id
1 'polypeptide(L)' 'MAGTSRKYAGKVAQFDKNITKRGNVPDSRIRSENSYPVGPLILALFLFVVVGSAILQIIFSAQRGAFL' A
#
# COMPACT_ATOMS: atom_id res chain seq x y z
N MET A 1 44.51 -30.65 -2.89
CA MET A 1 43.04 -30.66 -2.64
C MET A 1 42.42 -31.63 -3.63
N ALA A 2 42.20 -32.88 -3.20
CA ALA A 2 41.72 -33.95 -4.04
C ALA A 2 40.22 -34.17 -3.79
N GLY A 3 39.43 -34.31 -4.86
CA GLY A 3 38.22 -35.14 -4.81
C GLY A 3 36.85 -34.48 -4.76
N THR A 4 36.61 -33.32 -5.39
CA THR A 4 35.23 -32.99 -5.80
C THR A 4 34.90 -33.80 -7.04
N SER A 5 34.19 -34.92 -6.87
CA SER A 5 33.71 -35.75 -7.96
C SER A 5 32.88 -34.89 -8.93
N ARG A 6 33.19 -34.97 -10.24
CA ARG A 6 32.54 -34.18 -11.32
C ARG A 6 31.01 -34.13 -11.23
N LYS A 7 30.40 -35.17 -10.65
CA LYS A 7 28.96 -35.28 -10.39
C LYS A 7 28.40 -34.20 -9.45
N TYR A 8 29.21 -33.61 -8.57
CA TYR A 8 28.77 -32.62 -7.59
C TYR A 8 29.20 -31.19 -7.92
N ALA A 9 30.10 -30.98 -8.89
CA ALA A 9 30.59 -29.65 -9.27
C ALA A 9 29.45 -28.70 -9.71
N GLY A 10 28.51 -29.21 -10.52
CA GLY A 10 27.34 -28.43 -10.95
C GLY A 10 26.36 -28.11 -9.82
N LYS A 11 26.29 -28.97 -8.79
CA LYS A 11 25.44 -28.74 -7.62
C LYS A 11 26.05 -27.69 -6.68
N VAL A 12 27.36 -27.73 -6.47
CA VAL A 12 28.08 -26.75 -5.62
C VAL A 12 27.83 -25.32 -6.12
N ALA A 13 27.96 -25.06 -7.42
CA ALA A 13 27.70 -23.75 -8.00
C ALA A 13 26.25 -23.26 -7.79
N GLN A 14 25.27 -24.17 -7.73
CA GLN A 14 23.88 -23.84 -7.46
C GLN A 14 23.59 -23.55 -5.99
N PHE A 15 24.37 -24.12 -5.08
CA PHE A 15 24.28 -23.79 -3.66
C PHE A 15 25.01 -22.49 -3.35
N ASP A 16 26.16 -22.26 -4.00
CA ASP A 16 27.02 -21.07 -3.79
C ASP A 16 26.30 -19.75 -4.14
N LYS A 17 25.51 -19.74 -5.23
CA LYS A 17 24.71 -18.57 -5.66
C LYS A 17 23.64 -18.11 -4.66
N ASN A 18 23.29 -18.92 -3.67
CA ASN A 18 22.31 -18.58 -2.63
C ASN A 18 22.99 -18.22 -1.29
N ILE A 19 24.31 -18.43 -1.15
CA ILE A 19 25.07 -18.12 0.07
C ILE A 19 25.24 -16.60 0.23
N THR A 20 25.47 -15.86 -0.86
CA THR A 20 25.57 -14.38 -0.84
C THR A 20 24.22 -13.68 -0.82
N LYS A 21 23.11 -14.41 -0.98
CA LYS A 21 21.73 -13.89 -0.87
C LYS A 21 21.17 -13.96 0.56
N ARG A 22 22.01 -14.39 1.51
CA ARG A 22 21.66 -14.49 2.92
C ARG A 22 21.37 -13.09 3.48
N GLY A 23 20.17 -12.89 4.02
CA GLY A 23 19.76 -11.61 4.61
C GLY A 23 18.98 -10.68 3.67
N ASN A 24 18.85 -10.97 2.38
CA ASN A 24 17.97 -10.21 1.47
C ASN A 24 16.56 -10.81 1.43
N VAL A 25 15.96 -11.00 2.61
CA VAL A 25 14.51 -11.17 2.69
C VAL A 25 13.95 -9.77 2.51
N PRO A 26 13.15 -9.50 1.46
CA PRO A 26 12.46 -8.22 1.40
C PRO A 26 11.63 -8.10 2.68
N ASP A 27 11.95 -7.13 3.52
CA ASP A 27 11.14 -6.81 4.69
C ASP A 27 9.73 -6.56 4.16
N SER A 28 8.82 -7.50 4.40
CA SER A 28 7.41 -7.40 4.01
C SER A 28 6.69 -6.25 4.71
N ARG A 29 7.39 -5.56 5.61
CA ARG A 29 7.05 -4.24 6.10
C ARG A 29 7.84 -3.20 5.31
N ILE A 30 7.36 -2.88 4.11
CA ILE A 30 7.22 -1.46 3.79
C ILE A 30 6.38 -0.91 4.95
N ARG A 31 7.06 -0.35 5.96
CA ARG A 31 6.43 0.52 6.94
C ARG A 31 5.97 1.73 6.14
N SER A 32 4.82 1.64 5.48
CA SER A 32 4.09 2.79 4.98
C SER A 32 3.60 3.52 6.22
N GLU A 33 4.50 4.32 6.78
CA GLU A 33 4.41 4.92 8.10
C GLU A 33 3.13 5.72 8.30
N ASN A 34 2.45 6.18 7.25
CA ASN A 34 1.27 7.04 7.40
C ASN A 34 0.26 6.85 6.26
N SER A 35 -0.09 5.59 5.94
CA SER A 35 -1.24 5.37 5.06
C SER A 35 -2.50 5.32 5.92
N TYR A 36 -3.27 6.42 5.92
CA TYR A 36 -4.63 6.37 6.41
C TYR A 36 -5.35 5.19 5.74
N PRO A 37 -6.24 4.48 6.45
CA PRO A 37 -6.97 3.34 5.89
C PRO A 37 -7.86 3.75 4.70
N VAL A 38 -8.03 5.06 4.49
CA VAL A 38 -8.68 5.67 3.35
C VAL A 38 -7.65 6.35 2.45
N GLY A 39 -7.74 6.09 1.15
CA GLY A 39 -6.90 6.75 0.16
C GLY A 39 -7.22 8.25 0.06
N PRO A 40 -6.27 9.10 -0.38
CA PRO A 40 -6.47 10.54 -0.52
C PRO A 40 -7.70 10.92 -1.36
N LEU A 41 -8.00 10.14 -2.41
CA LEU A 41 -9.16 10.36 -3.27
C LEU A 41 -10.49 10.10 -2.53
N ILE A 42 -10.57 9.02 -1.75
CA ILE A 42 -11.77 8.67 -0.97
C ILE A 42 -11.97 9.70 0.15
N LEU A 43 -10.88 10.15 0.79
CA LEU A 43 -10.93 11.17 1.82
C LEU A 43 -11.43 12.52 1.26
N ALA A 44 -10.94 12.93 0.08
CA ALA A 44 -11.38 14.14 -0.61
C ALA A 44 -12.88 14.05 -1.00
N LEU A 45 -13.31 12.90 -1.53
CA LEU A 45 -14.71 12.65 -1.86
C LEU A 45 -15.59 12.70 -0.62
N PHE A 46 -15.16 12.10 0.49
CA PHE A 46 -15.90 12.11 1.75
C PHE A 46 -16.12 13.54 2.26
N LEU A 47 -15.06 14.35 2.31
CA LEU A 47 -15.15 15.75 2.73
C LEU A 47 -16.05 16.59 1.80
N PHE A 48 -15.92 16.40 0.48
CA PHE A 48 -16.76 17.10 -0.50
C PHE A 48 -18.24 16.77 -0.34
N VAL A 49 -18.60 15.49 -0.20
CA VAL A 49 -19.99 15.07 -0.04
C VAL A 49 -20.56 15.56 1.29
N VAL A 50 -19.80 15.46 2.39
CA VAL A 50 -20.27 15.90 3.71
C VAL A 50 -20.49 17.41 3.73
N VAL A 51 -19.46 18.22 3.40
CA VAL A 51 -19.56 19.69 3.43
C VAL A 51 -20.53 20.20 2.34
N GLY A 52 -20.45 19.65 1.13
CA GLY A 52 -21.31 20.03 0.02
C GLY A 52 -22.79 19.75 0.31
N SER A 53 -23.10 18.61 0.92
CA SER A 53 -24.49 18.29 1.29
C SER A 53 -25.05 19.26 2.33
N ALA A 54 -24.25 19.69 3.32
CA ALA A 54 -24.70 20.65 4.33
C ALA A 54 -25.01 22.03 3.71
N ILE A 55 -24.17 22.51 2.79
CA ILE A 55 -24.40 23.77 2.07
C ILE A 55 -25.67 23.69 1.23
N LEU A 56 -25.83 22.63 0.44
CA LEU A 56 -27.02 22.42 -0.37
C LEU A 56 -28.28 22.32 0.49
N GLN A 57 -28.23 21.60 1.61
CA GLN A 57 -29.33 21.51 2.56
C GLN A 57 -29.77 22.88 3.08
N ILE A 58 -28.83 23.77 3.44
CA ILE A 58 -29.14 25.13 3.91
C ILE A 58 -29.82 25.95 2.82
N ILE A 59 -29.29 25.94 1.60
CA ILE A 59 -29.86 26.69 0.47
C ILE A 59 -31.27 26.18 0.16
N PHE A 60 -31.44 24.86 0.05
CA PHE A 60 -32.76 24.26 -0.17
C PHE A 60 -33.71 24.45 1.01
N SER A 61 -33.20 24.53 2.25
CA SER A 61 -34.03 24.79 3.42
C SER A 61 -34.49 26.24 3.47
N ALA A 62 -33.64 27.21 3.11
CA ALA A 62 -34.01 28.62 3.02
C ALA A 62 -35.03 28.87 1.89
N GLN A 63 -34.83 28.22 0.73
CA GLN A 63 -35.79 28.29 -0.38
C GLN A 63 -37.14 27.66 -0.01
N ARG A 64 -37.15 26.57 0.78
CA ARG A 64 -38.38 25.91 1.23
C ARG A 64 -39.04 26.60 2.43
N GLY A 65 -38.27 27.25 3.30
CA GLY A 65 -38.75 27.97 4.49
C GLY A 65 -39.18 29.41 4.24
N ALA A 66 -38.82 30.01 3.09
CA ALA A 66 -39.28 31.35 2.69
C ALA A 66 -40.71 31.38 2.10
N PHE A 67 -41.43 30.25 2.14
CA PHE A 67 -42.81 30.12 1.65
C PHE A 67 -43.75 29.54 2.73
N LEU A 68 -43.66 30.07 3.96
CA LEU A 68 -44.73 30.01 4.96
C LEU A 68 -44.83 31.37 5.66
#